data_AF-S4RSR4-F1
#
_entry.id   AF-S4RSR4-F1
#
_cell.length_a   1.000
_cell.length_b   1.000
_cell.length_c   1.000
_cell.angle_alpha   90.00
_cell.angle_beta   90.00
_cell.angle_gamma   90.00
#
_symmetry.space_group_name_H-M   'P 1'
#
loop_
_entity.id
_entity.type
_entity.pdbx_description
1 polymer ?
#
loop_
_entity_poly.entity_id
_entity_poly.type
_entity_poly.pdbx_seq_one_letter_code
_entity_poly.pdbx_strand_id
1 'polypeptide(L)'
;VYWTRWYDRDDPSGNGDYETLQQLRQEYPGEICLSPLAIEAMTLDWIPADQTGQVTVNGTTVGFYCVNIRQVDNQCLDYQVRFLCQATGEF
;
A
#
# COMPACT_ATOMS: atom_id res chain seq x y z
N VAL A 1 -8.92 -16.36 -6.27
CA VAL A 1 -8.36 -15.05 -5.87
C VAL A 1 -6.91 -14.98 -6.31
N TYR A 2 -6.37 -13.80 -6.57
CA TYR A 2 -4.97 -13.61 -6.94
C TYR A 2 -4.43 -12.35 -6.28
N TRP A 3 -3.16 -12.39 -5.88
CA TRP A 3 -2.45 -11.19 -5.45
C TRP A 3 -1.95 -10.44 -6.69
N THR A 4 -2.04 -9.12 -6.66
CA THR A 4 -1.32 -8.27 -7.60
C THR A 4 0.19 -8.39 -7.37
N ARG A 5 0.99 -7.80 -8.26
CA ARG A 5 2.38 -7.46 -7.94
C ARG A 5 2.43 -6.46 -6.77
N TRP A 6 3.63 -6.23 -6.27
CA TRP A 6 3.90 -5.13 -5.36
C TRP A 6 3.91 -3.80 -6.11
N TYR A 7 3.41 -2.77 -5.44
CA TYR A 7 3.42 -1.38 -5.85
C TYR A 7 4.14 -0.56 -4.80
N ASP A 8 5.07 0.25 -5.28
CA ASP A 8 5.85 1.23 -4.55
C ASP A 8 5.89 2.42 -5.49
N ARG A 9 5.16 3.47 -5.13
CA ARG A 9 4.85 4.61 -5.97
C ARG A 9 5.39 5.89 -5.36
N ASP A 10 5.44 6.00 -4.05
CA ASP A 10 5.88 7.17 -3.31
C ASP A 10 7.00 6.83 -2.33
N ASP A 11 8.19 7.41 -2.56
CA ASP A 11 9.28 7.35 -1.57
C ASP A 11 8.90 8.15 -0.30
N PRO A 12 9.51 7.87 0.87
CA PRO A 12 9.21 8.54 2.14
C PRO A 12 9.77 9.98 2.20
N SER A 13 9.38 10.81 1.24
CA SER A 13 9.83 12.17 1.00
C SER A 13 8.70 13.18 1.29
N GLY A 14 9.05 14.45 1.45
CA GLY A 14 8.05 15.48 1.80
C GLY A 14 7.32 15.15 3.11
N ASN A 15 6.05 14.74 3.01
CA ASN A 15 5.15 14.55 4.16
C ASN A 15 5.02 13.09 4.63
N GLY A 16 5.61 12.12 3.94
CA GLY A 16 5.46 10.70 4.28
C GLY A 16 5.62 9.81 3.06
N ASP A 17 5.01 8.64 3.14
CA ASP A 17 4.94 7.65 2.06
C ASP A 17 3.45 7.30 1.86
N TYR A 18 2.96 7.43 0.63
CA TYR A 18 1.55 7.35 0.26
C TYR A 18 1.28 6.39 -0.91
N GLU A 19 1.17 5.10 -0.59
CA GLU A 19 0.64 4.04 -1.46
C GLU A 19 -0.90 4.00 -1.53
N THR A 20 -1.54 5.13 -1.88
CA THR A 20 -3.00 5.21 -1.91
C THR A 20 -3.60 4.45 -3.09
N LEU A 21 -4.71 3.73 -2.85
CA LEU A 21 -5.37 2.92 -3.87
C LEU A 21 -5.84 3.77 -5.07
N GLN A 22 -6.26 5.01 -4.83
CA GLN A 22 -6.70 5.90 -5.89
C GLN A 22 -5.54 6.23 -6.84
N GLN A 23 -4.38 6.61 -6.31
CA GLN A 23 -3.23 7.01 -7.12
C GLN A 23 -2.63 5.78 -7.82
N LEU A 24 -2.54 4.65 -7.13
CA LEU A 24 -2.11 3.38 -7.74
C LEU A 24 -2.99 2.96 -8.92
N ARG A 25 -4.32 3.10 -8.82
CA ARG A 25 -5.21 2.80 -9.95
C ARG A 25 -5.10 3.80 -11.11
N GLN A 26 -4.77 5.05 -10.83
CA GLN A 26 -4.54 6.06 -11.86
C GLN A 26 -3.26 5.77 -12.64
N GLU A 27 -2.20 5.36 -11.94
CA GLU A 27 -0.90 5.04 -12.53
C GLU A 27 -0.87 3.68 -13.23
N TYR A 28 -1.58 2.70 -12.66
CA TYR A 28 -1.63 1.31 -13.14
C TYR A 28 -3.06 0.89 -13.50
N PRO A 29 -3.65 1.45 -14.57
CA PRO A 29 -5.04 1.22 -14.93
C PRO A 29 -5.29 -0.26 -15.26
N GLY A 30 -6.24 -0.86 -14.54
CA GLY A 30 -6.67 -2.25 -14.76
C GLY A 30 -5.86 -3.32 -14.04
N GLU A 31 -4.73 -2.99 -13.40
CA GLU A 31 -3.96 -4.00 -12.65
C GLU A 31 -4.60 -4.34 -11.30
N ILE A 32 -5.15 -3.34 -10.61
CA ILE A 32 -5.83 -3.50 -9.32
C ILE A 32 -7.34 -3.54 -9.55
N CYS A 33 -7.98 -4.65 -9.19
CA CYS A 33 -9.43 -4.83 -9.28
C CYS A 33 -10.21 -3.75 -8.52
N LEU A 34 -11.48 -3.53 -8.89
CA LEU A 34 -12.34 -2.48 -8.32
C LEU A 34 -12.63 -2.64 -6.81
N SER A 35 -12.64 -3.88 -6.31
CA SER A 35 -12.93 -4.17 -4.90
C SER A 35 -11.92 -5.18 -4.36
N PRO A 36 -10.75 -4.72 -3.87
CA PRO A 36 -9.78 -5.60 -3.23
C PRO A 36 -10.37 -6.25 -1.98
N LEU A 37 -10.09 -7.54 -1.82
CA LEU A 37 -10.51 -8.33 -0.67
C LEU A 37 -9.57 -8.16 0.53
N ALA A 38 -8.29 -7.90 0.25
CA ALA A 38 -7.26 -7.65 1.24
C ALA A 38 -6.17 -6.75 0.66
N ILE A 39 -5.36 -6.20 1.55
CA ILE A 39 -4.15 -5.44 1.24
C ILE A 39 -3.05 -5.96 2.18
N GLU A 40 -1.85 -6.11 1.62
CA GLU A 40 -0.64 -6.28 2.40
C GLU A 40 0.26 -5.06 2.18
N ALA A 41 0.93 -4.63 3.24
CA ALA A 41 1.90 -3.54 3.23
C ALA A 41 3.16 -3.99 3.98
N MET A 42 4.32 -3.71 3.41
CA MET A 42 5.62 -4.05 3.99
C MET A 42 6.68 -3.07 3.53
N THR A 43 7.77 -2.97 4.28
CA THR A 43 8.92 -2.17 3.84
C THR A 43 9.62 -2.82 2.63
N LEU A 44 10.50 -2.08 1.96
CA LEU A 44 11.38 -2.65 0.92
C LEU A 44 12.36 -3.72 1.46
N ASP A 45 12.62 -3.70 2.77
CA ASP A 45 13.36 -4.74 3.50
C ASP A 45 12.48 -5.93 3.93
N TRP A 46 11.26 -6.05 3.40
CA TRP A 46 10.32 -7.15 3.64
C TRP A 46 9.82 -7.26 5.09
N ILE A 47 9.81 -6.14 5.83
CA ILE A 47 9.25 -6.09 7.18
C ILE A 47 7.76 -5.71 7.07
N PRO A 48 6.82 -6.55 7.55
CA PRO A 48 5.40 -6.21 7.55
C PRO A 48 5.13 -4.89 8.28
N ALA A 49 4.25 -4.05 7.73
CA ALA A 49 4.00 -2.72 8.29
C ALA A 49 3.46 -2.71 9.73
N ASP A 50 2.80 -3.78 10.15
CA ASP A 50 2.34 -3.96 11.54
C ASP A 50 3.46 -4.39 12.51
N GLN A 51 4.65 -4.70 12.00
CA GLN A 51 5.83 -5.10 12.77
C GLN A 51 6.92 -4.03 12.82
N THR A 52 6.79 -2.93 12.06
CA THR A 52 7.79 -1.84 12.04
C THR A 52 7.72 -0.95 13.28
N GLY A 53 6.58 -0.93 13.98
CA GLY A 53 6.30 0.00 15.08
C GLY A 53 5.91 1.41 14.63
N GLN A 54 5.79 1.65 13.31
CA GLN A 54 5.35 2.92 12.75
C GLN A 54 3.82 3.08 12.78
N VAL A 55 3.35 4.31 12.94
CA VAL A 55 1.91 4.63 12.92
C VAL A 55 1.45 4.76 11.47
N THR A 56 0.88 3.69 10.94
CA THR A 56 0.44 3.59 9.55
C THR A 56 -1.09 3.48 9.45
N VAL A 57 -1.62 3.79 8.27
CA VAL A 57 -3.01 3.50 7.91
C VAL A 57 -3.01 2.56 6.72
N ASN A 58 -3.79 1.48 6.80
CA ASN A 58 -3.88 0.48 5.76
C ASN A 58 -5.35 0.02 5.60
N GLY A 59 -5.84 -0.10 4.37
CA GLY A 59 -7.17 -0.62 4.10
C GLY A 59 -7.49 -0.76 2.61
N THR A 60 -8.39 -1.68 2.27
CA THR A 60 -8.72 -2.03 0.88
C THR A 60 -9.45 -0.93 0.10
N THR A 61 -9.87 0.15 0.75
CA THR A 61 -10.52 1.31 0.12
C THR A 61 -9.59 2.52 0.01
N VAL A 62 -8.65 2.66 0.95
CA VAL A 62 -7.73 3.81 1.02
C VAL A 62 -6.35 3.50 0.42
N GLY A 63 -5.94 2.23 0.42
CA GLY A 63 -4.57 1.81 0.17
C GLY A 63 -3.76 1.82 1.46
N PHE A 64 -2.56 2.36 1.41
CA PHE A 64 -1.68 2.54 2.56
C PHE A 64 -1.15 3.97 2.60
N TYR A 65 -0.88 4.47 3.81
CA TYR A 65 -0.03 5.64 3.98
C TYR A 65 0.61 5.70 5.36
N CYS A 66 1.79 6.29 5.38
CA CYS A 66 2.55 6.70 6.54
C CYS A 66 2.73 8.23 6.50
N VAL A 67 2.68 8.89 7.66
CA VAL A 67 2.87 10.36 7.73
C VAL A 67 4.07 10.68 8.61
N ASN A 68 5.08 11.36 8.06
CA ASN A 68 6.36 11.65 8.70
C ASN A 68 6.20 12.20 10.12
N ILE A 69 5.41 13.28 10.29
CA ILE A 69 5.21 13.94 11.61
C ILE A 69 4.51 13.07 12.67
N ARG A 70 3.96 11.92 12.29
CA ARG A 70 3.35 10.99 13.23
C ARG A 70 4.35 9.95 13.75
N GLN A 71 5.58 9.91 13.23
CA GLN A 71 6.58 8.90 13.60
C GLN A 71 7.53 9.43 14.65
N VAL A 72 8.09 8.54 15.46
CA VAL A 72 8.94 8.89 16.60
C VAL A 72 10.19 9.65 16.16
N ASP A 73 10.75 9.28 15.02
CA ASP A 73 11.90 9.88 14.35
C ASP A 73 11.52 10.92 13.28
N ASN A 74 10.24 11.25 13.17
CA ASN A 74 9.65 12.11 12.13
C ASN A 74 9.86 11.62 10.69
N GLN A 75 10.07 10.32 10.47
CA GLN A 75 10.38 9.78 9.17
C GLN A 75 9.64 8.46 8.94
N CYS A 76 8.96 8.33 7.81
CA CYS A 76 8.42 7.06 7.35
C CYS A 76 9.54 6.15 6.85
N LEU A 77 9.39 4.85 7.07
CA LEU A 77 10.08 3.86 6.26
C LEU A 77 9.48 3.85 4.85
N ASP A 78 10.18 3.19 3.94
CA ASP A 78 9.81 3.05 2.54
C ASP A 78 8.98 1.78 2.35
N TYR A 79 7.70 1.91 1.98
CA TYR A 79 6.72 0.84 1.93
C TYR A 79 6.23 0.53 0.51
N GLN A 80 5.92 -0.75 0.32
CA GLN A 80 5.23 -1.27 -0.84
C GLN A 80 3.94 -1.97 -0.43
N VAL A 81 2.94 -1.97 -1.31
CA VAL A 81 1.66 -2.65 -1.12
C VAL A 81 1.32 -3.63 -2.23
N ARG A 82 0.50 -4.63 -1.90
CA ARG A 82 -0.21 -5.44 -2.89
C ARG A 82 -1.64 -5.71 -2.46
N PHE A 83 -2.49 -6.02 -3.43
CA PHE A 83 -3.92 -6.18 -3.22
C PHE A 83 -4.36 -7.60 -3.60
N LEU A 84 -5.25 -8.19 -2.80
CA LEU A 84 -5.87 -9.47 -3.12
C LEU A 84 -7.14 -9.19 -3.93
N CYS A 85 -7.17 -9.68 -5.16
CA CYS A 85 -8.29 -9.53 -6.06
C CYS A 85 -9.05 -10.84 -6.25
N GLN A 86 -10.36 -10.72 -6.47
CA GLN A 86 -11.16 -11.85 -6.93
C GLN A 86 -10.86 -12.10 -8.40
N ALA A 87 -10.52 -13.35 -8.75
CA ALA A 87 -10.49 -13.74 -10.15
C ALA A 87 -11.93 -13.67 -10.66
N THR A 88 -12.18 -12.84 -11.67
CA THR A 88 -13.47 -12.88 -12.37
C THR A 88 -13.54 -14.22 -13.08
N GLY A 89 -14.36 -15.13 -12.58
CA GLY A 89 -14.85 -16.23 -13.42
C GLY A 89 -15.66 -15.59 -14.53
N GLU A 90 -15.38 -15.97 -15.76
CA GLU A 90 -16.26 -15.72 -16.90
C GLU A 90 -17.69 -16.10 -16.50
N PHE A 91 -18.62 -15.16 -16.61
CA PHE A 91 -20.04 -15.47 -16.60
C PHE A 91 -20.48 -15.87 -18.00
#